data_AF-A0A7V5H0A8-F1
#
_entry.id   AF-A0A7V5H0A8-F1
#
_cell.length_a   1.000
_cell.length_b   1.000
_cell.length_c   1.000
_cell.angle_alpha   90.00
_cell.angle_beta   90.00
_cell.angle_gamma   90.00
#
_symmetry.space_group_name_H-M   'P 1'
#
loop_
_entity.id
_entity.type
_entity.pdbx_description
1 polymer ?
#
loop_
_entity_poly.entity_id
_entity_poly.type
_entity_poly.pdbx_seq_one_letter_code
_entity_poly.pdbx_strand_id
1 'polypeptide(L)'
;MPKEKEIFNQLQIDDLTDDTREVAERIGIENFRKLVQEFGGTNLYIPFLRSFPKFLSRIIPQLLTNGYSIRQVSQLLNVSQNTVRRYSGGN
;
A
#
# COMPACT_ATOMS: atom_id res chain seq x y z
N MET A 1 29.45 21.39 -4.37
CA MET A 1 28.13 21.22 -3.74
C MET A 1 27.84 19.73 -3.70
N PRO A 2 27.39 19.16 -2.57
CA PRO A 2 26.94 17.76 -2.56
C PRO A 2 25.85 17.61 -3.61
N LYS A 3 25.84 16.51 -4.35
CA LYS A 3 24.72 16.22 -5.26
C LYS A 3 23.48 16.04 -4.36
N GLU A 4 22.31 16.58 -4.72
CA GLU A 4 21.09 16.51 -3.87
C GLU A 4 20.81 15.11 -3.30
N LYS A 5 21.05 14.08 -4.11
CA LYS A 5 20.92 12.66 -3.72
C LYS A 5 21.80 12.25 -2.54
N GLU A 6 22.94 12.89 -2.37
CA GLU A 6 23.91 12.66 -1.28
C GLU A 6 23.39 13.19 0.06
N ILE A 7 22.56 14.24 0.05
CA ILE A 7 21.97 14.84 1.26
C ILE A 7 20.86 13.93 1.81
N PHE A 8 19.96 13.42 0.96
CA PHE A 8 18.87 12.54 1.41
C PHE A 8 19.39 11.25 2.06
N ASN A 9 20.55 10.74 1.65
CA ASN A 9 21.18 9.57 2.25
C ASN A 9 21.68 9.81 3.69
N GLN A 10 21.80 11.06 4.12
CA GLN A 10 22.22 11.39 5.48
C GLN A 10 21.06 11.36 6.47
N LEU A 11 19.80 11.41 6.02
CA LEU A 11 18.62 11.36 6.90
C LEU A 11 18.57 10.03 7.67
N GLN A 12 18.62 10.08 9.00
CA GLN A 12 18.62 8.91 9.89
C GLN A 12 17.25 8.69 10.52
N ILE A 13 17.04 7.50 11.11
CA ILE A 13 15.78 7.18 11.83
C ILE A 13 15.54 8.13 13.01
N ASP A 14 16.60 8.55 13.69
CA ASP A 14 16.51 9.43 14.85
C ASP A 14 16.08 10.86 14.49
N ASP A 15 16.23 11.26 13.22
CA ASP A 15 15.78 12.56 12.71
C ASP A 15 14.25 12.61 12.48
N LEU A 16 13.57 11.45 12.50
CA LEU A 16 12.16 11.33 12.16
C LEU A 16 11.24 11.63 13.34
N THR A 17 10.06 12.18 13.05
CA THR A 17 8.95 12.27 14.02
C THR A 17 8.34 10.89 14.26
N ASP A 18 7.57 10.71 15.33
CA ASP A 18 6.99 9.39 15.66
C ASP A 18 6.18 8.78 14.50
N ASP A 19 5.34 9.57 13.84
CA ASP A 19 4.54 9.12 12.69
C ASP A 19 5.42 8.67 11.51
N THR A 20 6.46 9.45 11.19
CA THR A 20 7.35 9.15 10.06
C THR A 20 8.34 8.03 10.39
N ARG A 21 8.71 7.90 11.67
CA ARG A 21 9.51 6.80 12.21
C ARG A 21 8.79 5.48 12.07
N GLU A 22 7.51 5.39 12.46
CA GLU A 22 6.74 4.15 12.32
C GLU A 22 6.71 3.68 10.85
N VAL A 23 6.50 4.60 9.91
CA VAL A 23 6.54 4.28 8.48
C VAL A 23 7.93 3.79 8.08
N ALA A 24 8.98 4.52 8.41
CA ALA A 24 10.36 4.18 8.05
C ALA A 24 10.83 2.85 8.66
N GLU A 25 10.41 2.51 9.88
CA GLU A 25 10.70 1.22 10.50
C GLU A 25 9.99 0.06 9.79
N ARG A 26 8.77 0.27 9.30
CA ARG A 26 7.99 -0.75 8.57
C ARG A 26 8.49 -0.98 7.14
N ILE A 27 8.93 0.07 6.44
CA ILE A 27 9.34 -0.02 5.02
C ILE A 27 10.85 0.05 4.79
N GLY A 28 11.63 0.36 5.83
CA GLY A 28 13.06 0.64 5.78
C GLY A 28 13.39 2.10 5.47
N ILE A 29 14.41 2.65 6.14
CA ILE A 29 14.85 4.05 5.99
C ILE A 29 15.23 4.41 4.55
N GLU A 30 15.82 3.47 3.79
CA GLU A 30 16.18 3.71 2.39
C GLU A 30 14.95 3.95 1.49
N ASN A 31 13.85 3.23 1.74
CA ASN A 31 12.61 3.44 1.00
C ASN A 31 11.90 4.72 1.45
N PHE A 32 11.98 5.03 2.75
CA PHE A 32 11.46 6.29 3.27
C PHE A 32 12.19 7.50 2.66
N ARG A 33 13.52 7.48 2.55
CA ARG A 33 14.30 8.52 1.87
C ARG A 33 13.86 8.75 0.43
N LYS A 34 13.56 7.68 -0.32
CA LYS A 34 13.00 7.79 -1.68
C LYS A 34 11.63 8.46 -1.69
N LEU A 35 10.75 8.13 -0.72
CA LEU A 35 9.45 8.80 -0.60
C LEU A 35 9.62 10.30 -0.37
N VAL A 36 10.51 10.70 0.53
CA VAL A 36 10.78 12.12 0.79
C VAL A 36 11.39 12.79 -0.45
N GLN A 37 12.32 12.12 -1.13
CA GLN A 37 12.97 12.66 -2.33
C GLN A 37 11.99 12.87 -3.50
N GLU A 38 11.08 11.92 -3.74
CA GLU A 38 10.20 11.94 -4.91
C GLU A 38 8.85 12.64 -4.65
N PHE A 39 8.34 12.57 -3.42
CA PHE A 39 7.00 13.02 -3.06
C PHE A 39 6.97 14.04 -1.91
N GLY A 40 8.13 14.46 -1.39
CA GLY A 40 8.22 15.45 -0.31
C GLY A 40 7.52 16.76 -0.67
N GLY A 41 6.78 17.33 0.29
CA GLY A 41 5.98 18.55 0.08
C GLY A 41 4.61 18.31 -0.55
N THR A 42 4.29 17.07 -0.96
CA THR A 42 2.94 16.70 -1.40
C THR A 42 2.10 16.14 -0.25
N ASN A 43 0.78 16.24 -0.37
CA ASN A 43 -0.15 15.54 0.53
C ASN A 43 -0.55 14.21 -0.12
N LEU A 44 0.12 13.13 0.26
CA LEU A 44 -0.11 11.79 -0.28
C LEU A 44 -1.05 10.98 0.62
N TYR A 45 -2.20 10.59 0.08
CA TYR A 45 -3.09 9.63 0.72
C TYR A 45 -2.68 8.18 0.37
N ILE A 46 -2.58 7.31 1.37
CA ILE A 46 -2.37 5.86 1.17
C ILE A 46 -3.74 5.16 1.13
N PRO A 47 -4.20 4.72 -0.06
CA PRO A 47 -5.51 4.09 -0.19
C PRO A 47 -5.55 2.67 0.36
N PHE A 48 -6.69 2.28 0.92
CA PHE A 48 -6.97 0.88 1.23
C PHE A 48 -6.97 0.00 -0.03
N LEU A 49 -6.61 -1.28 0.13
CA LEU A 49 -6.58 -2.25 -0.97
C LEU A 49 -7.91 -2.34 -1.74
N ARG A 50 -9.03 -2.18 -1.04
CA ARG A 50 -10.38 -2.15 -1.63
C ARG A 50 -10.64 -0.98 -2.60
N SER A 51 -9.81 0.06 -2.55
CA SER A 51 -9.93 1.25 -3.41
C SER A 51 -9.39 1.03 -4.83
N PHE A 52 -8.93 -0.19 -5.15
CA PHE A 52 -8.39 -0.54 -6.47
C PHE A 52 -9.31 -1.52 -7.22
N PRO A 53 -10.33 -1.06 -7.96
CA PRO A 53 -11.29 -1.93 -8.67
C PRO A 53 -10.65 -2.94 -9.62
N LYS A 54 -9.62 -2.53 -10.38
CA LYS A 54 -8.88 -3.42 -11.30
C LYS A 54 -8.12 -4.52 -10.57
N PHE A 55 -7.64 -4.24 -9.36
CA PHE A 55 -7.03 -5.25 -8.51
C PHE A 55 -8.10 -6.22 -8.00
N LEU A 56 -9.23 -5.72 -7.50
CA LEU A 56 -10.35 -6.55 -7.03
C LEU A 56 -10.88 -7.48 -8.13
N SER A 57 -11.12 -6.96 -9.33
CA SER A 57 -11.61 -7.75 -10.47
C SER A 57 -10.64 -8.84 -10.90
N ARG A 58 -9.33 -8.63 -10.71
CA ARG A 58 -8.29 -9.62 -11.03
C ARG A 58 -8.13 -10.66 -9.92
N ILE A 59 -8.09 -10.23 -8.66
CA ILE A 59 -7.71 -11.10 -7.53
C ILE A 59 -8.87 -11.93 -7.00
N ILE A 60 -10.10 -11.41 -7.03
CA ILE A 60 -11.27 -12.09 -6.45
C ILE A 60 -11.55 -13.42 -7.17
N PRO A 61 -11.65 -13.48 -8.51
CA PRO A 61 -11.82 -14.75 -9.21
C PRO A 61 -10.69 -15.74 -8.92
N GLN A 62 -9.44 -15.26 -8.87
CA GLN A 62 -8.28 -16.10 -8.59
C GLN A 62 -8.36 -16.74 -7.19
N LEU A 63 -8.73 -15.98 -6.16
CA LEU A 63 -8.88 -16.51 -4.81
C LEU A 63 -10.02 -17.55 -4.72
N LEU A 64 -11.14 -17.31 -5.40
CA LEU A 64 -12.25 -18.26 -5.44
C LEU A 64 -11.85 -19.56 -6.15
N THR A 65 -11.13 -19.48 -7.28
CA THR A 65 -10.59 -20.64 -7.99
C THR A 65 -9.59 -21.42 -7.13
N ASN A 66 -8.83 -20.73 -6.27
CA ASN A 66 -7.90 -21.34 -5.32
C ASN A 66 -8.61 -21.95 -4.08
N GLY A 67 -9.94 -22.02 -4.07
CA GLY A 67 -10.72 -22.68 -3.01
C GLY A 67 -11.10 -21.79 -1.82
N TYR A 68 -10.83 -20.49 -1.86
CA TYR A 68 -11.27 -19.58 -0.80
C TYR A 68 -12.77 -19.36 -0.89
N SER A 69 -13.46 -19.41 0.26
CA SER A 69 -14.87 -19.05 0.33
C SER A 69 -15.08 -17.54 0.17
N ILE A 70 -16.28 -17.13 -0.28
CA ILE A 70 -16.69 -15.72 -0.35
C ILE A 70 -16.43 -14.98 0.97
N ARG A 71 -16.67 -15.63 2.12
CA ARG A 71 -16.42 -15.06 3.45
C ARG A 71 -14.93 -14.80 3.67
N GLN A 72 -14.06 -15.78 3.39
CA GLN A 72 -12.62 -15.61 3.55
C GLN A 72 -12.08 -14.50 2.64
N VAL A 73 -12.52 -14.45 1.37
CA VAL A 73 -12.13 -13.38 0.43
C VAL A 73 -12.57 -12.01 0.95
N SER A 74 -13.80 -11.90 1.48
CA SER A 74 -14.32 -10.64 2.02
C SER A 74 -13.50 -10.12 3.20
N GLN A 75 -13.07 -11.01 4.09
CA GLN A 75 -12.24 -10.67 5.25
C GLN A 75 -10.81 -10.29 4.82
N LEU A 76 -10.20 -11.07 3.92
CA LEU A 76 -8.83 -10.84 3.45
C LEU A 76 -8.68 -9.49 2.74
N LEU A 77 -9.66 -9.12 1.91
CA LEU A 77 -9.63 -7.89 1.14
C LEU A 77 -10.31 -6.71 1.85
N ASN A 78 -10.87 -6.94 3.04
CA ASN A 78 -11.66 -5.97 3.79
C ASN A 78 -12.76 -5.32 2.94
N VAL A 79 -13.59 -6.15 2.31
CA VAL A 79 -14.73 -5.74 1.46
C VAL A 79 -16.00 -6.49 1.86
N SER A 80 -17.17 -6.00 1.43
CA SER A 80 -18.43 -6.72 1.66
C SER A 80 -18.48 -8.01 0.84
N GLN A 81 -19.23 -9.02 1.30
CA GLN A 81 -19.48 -10.22 0.49
C GLN A 81 -20.20 -9.89 -0.83
N ASN A 82 -21.01 -8.84 -0.87
CA ASN A 82 -21.64 -8.35 -2.11
C ASN A 82 -20.62 -7.81 -3.10
N THR A 83 -19.57 -7.14 -2.61
CA THR A 83 -18.43 -6.73 -3.43
C THR A 83 -17.74 -7.95 -4.02
N VAL A 84 -17.53 -9.01 -3.23
CA VAL A 84 -16.96 -10.27 -3.74
C VAL A 84 -17.83 -10.87 -4.84
N ARG A 85 -19.16 -10.97 -4.64
CA ARG A 85 -20.10 -11.47 -5.65
C ARG A 85 -20.12 -10.63 -6.92
N ARG A 86 -20.03 -9.30 -6.79
CA ARG A 86 -19.98 -8.37 -7.92
C ARG A 86 -18.74 -8.56 -8.79
N TYR A 87 -17.61 -8.91 -8.17
CA TYR A 87 -16.34 -9.13 -8.89
C TYR A 87 -16.06 -10.61 -9.19
N SER A 88 -16.89 -11.55 -8.72
CA SER A 88 -16.72 -12.97 -8.99
C SER A 88 -17.27 -13.39 -10.36
N GLY A 89 -18.35 -12.75 -10.81
CA GLY A 89 -18.81 -12.81 -12.19
C GLY A 89 -18.44 -11.51 -12.86
N GLY A 90 -17.46 -11.52 -13.75
CA GLY A 90 -17.19 -10.35 -14.59
C GLY A 90 -18.46 -9.96 -15.34
N ASN A 91 -18.77 -8.66 -15.40
CA ASN A 91 -19.61 -8.15 -16.49
C ASN A 91 -18.93 -8.46 -17.82
#